data_AF-A0A7J4QMB4-F1
#
_entry.id   AF-A0A7J4QMB4-F1
#
_cell.length_a   1.000
_cell.length_b   1.000
_cell.length_c   1.000
_cell.angle_alpha   90.00
_cell.angle_beta   90.00
_cell.angle_gamma   90.00
#
_symmetry.space_group_name_H-M   'P 1'
#
loop_
_entity.id
_entity.type
_entity.pdbx_description
1 polymer ?
#
loop_
_entity_poly.entity_id
_entity_poly.type
_entity_poly.pdbx_seq_one_letter_code
_entity_poly.pdbx_strand_id
1 'polypeptide(L)'
;MAEPEQVQGLPKLLSYNAFVLTASLFLGLLFLESILDKNALSAVAVLLVLAIGLLVSSADFFIAGARSLAKRAGVAEVVIGLTVVSIGTSLPEILVTASAAYDIPTSTGDVADLAVGSIFGSVLVQITLILGIVAFTRPIRVGPEWLRRDGMLMLSANVLLGILIWTGTTLSRVEGGFLVLAYVWYVVWLVRHRKEIQEDARNQGLEPQAGESMSLWST
;
A
#
# COMPACT_ATOMS: atom_id res chain seq x y z
N MET A 1 25.52 38.29 -17.96
CA MET A 1 24.28 37.69 -18.48
C MET A 1 23.62 37.04 -17.28
N ALA A 2 22.54 37.65 -16.77
CA ALA A 2 21.84 37.18 -15.58
C ALA A 2 20.93 36.01 -15.94
N GLU A 3 21.04 34.90 -15.21
CA GLU A 3 20.13 33.77 -15.33
C GLU A 3 18.70 34.20 -14.92
N PRO A 4 17.66 33.74 -15.63
CA PRO A 4 16.31 34.16 -15.33
C PRO A 4 15.87 33.57 -14.00
N GLU A 5 15.42 34.46 -13.11
CA GLU A 5 14.83 34.17 -11.82
C GLU A 5 13.61 33.25 -12.01
N GLN A 6 13.82 31.96 -11.80
CA GLN A 6 12.78 30.94 -11.91
C GLN A 6 11.77 31.20 -10.80
N VAL A 7 10.59 31.70 -11.17
CA VAL A 7 9.50 32.04 -10.23
C VAL A 7 9.06 30.77 -9.48
N GLN A 8 9.70 30.49 -8.34
CA GLN A 8 9.42 29.37 -7.43
C GLN A 8 8.30 29.69 -6.42
N GLY A 9 7.36 30.56 -6.78
CA GLY A 9 6.54 31.29 -5.79
C GLY A 9 5.41 30.50 -5.14
N LEU A 10 4.45 29.99 -5.90
CA LEU A 10 3.17 29.51 -5.35
C LEU A 10 3.11 28.00 -5.04
N PRO A 11 3.54 27.09 -5.94
CA PRO A 11 3.48 25.64 -5.70
C PRO A 11 4.37 25.18 -4.55
N LYS A 12 5.52 25.84 -4.37
CA LYS A 12 6.48 25.53 -3.29
C LYS A 12 5.99 26.02 -1.93
N LEU A 13 5.25 27.13 -1.90
CA LEU A 13 4.57 27.61 -0.70
C LEU A 13 3.38 26.71 -0.33
N LEU A 14 2.63 26.22 -1.33
CA LEU A 14 1.55 25.27 -1.10
C LEU A 14 2.07 23.93 -0.54
N SER A 15 3.16 23.38 -1.09
CA SER A 15 3.73 22.13 -0.58
C SER A 15 4.36 22.28 0.80
N TYR A 16 5.02 23.42 1.08
CA TYR A 16 5.53 23.73 2.42
C TYR A 16 4.40 23.88 3.44
N ASN A 17 3.36 24.64 3.12
CA ASN A 17 2.21 24.81 4.00
C ASN A 17 1.44 23.51 4.22
N ALA A 18 1.28 22.71 3.17
CA ALA A 18 0.63 21.41 3.30
C ALA A 18 1.48 20.46 4.17
N PHE A 19 2.82 20.51 4.11
CA PHE A 19 3.68 19.70 4.97
C PHE A 19 3.53 20.11 6.44
N VAL A 20 3.53 21.42 6.71
CA VAL A 20 3.32 21.97 8.05
C VAL A 20 1.91 21.63 8.56
N LEU A 21 0.90 21.67 7.70
CA LEU A 21 -0.47 21.25 8.03
C LEU A 21 -0.54 19.78 8.40
N THR A 22 0.02 18.88 7.58
CA THR A 22 0.05 17.44 7.88
C THR A 22 0.80 17.16 9.18
N ALA A 23 1.97 17.80 9.39
CA ALA A 23 2.74 17.64 10.62
C ALA A 23 2.00 18.20 11.86
N SER A 24 1.35 19.35 11.72
CA SER A 24 0.55 19.95 12.79
C SER A 24 -0.70 19.15 13.11
N LEU A 25 -1.36 18.57 12.09
CA LEU A 25 -2.51 17.69 12.29
C LEU A 25 -2.10 16.39 12.97
N PHE A 26 -0.93 15.84 12.63
CA PHE A 26 -0.37 14.67 13.32
C PHE A 26 -0.07 14.95 14.79
N LEU A 27 0.62 16.06 15.09
CA LEU A 27 0.89 16.47 16.47
C LEU A 27 -0.42 16.77 17.23
N GLY A 28 -1.38 17.42 16.57
CA GLY A 28 -2.70 17.68 17.12
C GLY A 28 -3.46 16.39 17.43
N LEU A 29 -3.38 15.38 16.55
CA LEU A 29 -3.96 14.06 16.76
C LEU A 29 -3.35 13.38 18.00
N LEU A 30 -2.02 13.36 18.14
CA LEU A 30 -1.34 12.78 19.30
C LEU A 30 -1.70 13.50 20.61
N PHE A 31 -1.78 14.83 20.58
CA PHE A 31 -2.18 15.62 21.73
C PHE A 31 -3.64 15.37 22.11
N LEU A 32 -4.52 15.29 21.11
CA LEU A 32 -5.94 15.03 21.30
C LEU A 32 -6.19 13.62 21.85
N GLU A 33 -5.43 12.62 21.38
CA GLU A 33 -5.42 11.27 21.93
C GLU A 33 -5.01 11.25 23.42
N SER A 34 -4.07 12.11 23.82
CA SER A 34 -3.63 12.20 25.21
C SER A 34 -4.65 12.86 26.15
N ILE A 35 -5.61 13.64 25.62
CA ILE A 35 -6.58 14.42 26.42
C ILE A 35 -7.95 13.76 26.44
N LEU A 36 -8.36 13.13 25.34
CA LEU A 36 -9.67 12.53 25.23
C LEU A 36 -9.79 11.27 26.10
N ASP A 37 -10.92 11.15 26.79
CA ASP A 37 -11.28 9.92 27.47
C ASP A 37 -11.57 8.82 26.44
N LYS A 38 -10.79 7.73 26.50
CA LYS A 38 -10.84 6.62 25.54
C LYS A 38 -12.19 5.90 25.52
N ASN A 39 -13.00 6.08 26.55
CA ASN A 39 -14.31 5.45 26.66
C ASN A 39 -15.45 6.25 25.99
N ALA A 40 -15.19 7.50 25.58
CA ALA A 40 -16.19 8.32 24.94
C ALA A 40 -16.30 7.99 23.44
N LEU A 41 -17.47 7.54 22.98
CA LEU A 41 -17.71 7.23 21.57
C LEU A 41 -17.42 8.41 20.63
N SER A 42 -17.72 9.64 21.10
CA SER A 42 -17.42 10.87 20.36
C SER A 42 -15.92 11.12 20.20
N ALA A 43 -15.11 10.76 21.19
CA ALA A 43 -13.66 10.85 21.11
C ALA A 43 -13.11 9.93 20.02
N VAL A 44 -13.56 8.67 20.02
CA VAL A 44 -13.15 7.68 19.02
C VAL A 44 -13.54 8.12 17.60
N ALA A 45 -14.76 8.63 17.41
CA ALA A 45 -15.22 9.11 16.10
C ALA A 45 -14.38 10.29 15.58
N VAL A 46 -14.04 11.25 16.44
CA VAL A 46 -13.20 12.40 16.07
C VAL A 46 -11.79 11.95 15.70
N LEU A 47 -11.18 11.07 16.51
CA LEU A 47 -9.85 10.51 16.23
C LEU A 47 -9.83 9.74 14.91
N LEU A 48 -10.86 8.93 14.63
CA LEU A 48 -11.00 8.17 13.39
C LEU A 48 -10.99 9.10 12.16
N VAL A 49 -11.84 10.13 12.16
CA VAL A 49 -11.94 11.07 11.04
C VAL A 49 -10.63 11.81 10.83
N LEU A 50 -10.01 12.27 11.92
CA LEU A 50 -8.73 12.97 11.87
C LEU A 50 -7.60 12.06 11.35
N ALA A 51 -7.55 10.80 11.79
CA ALA A 51 -6.59 9.82 11.32
C ALA A 51 -6.75 9.48 9.84
N ILE A 52 -7.98 9.29 9.35
CA ILE A 52 -8.24 9.05 7.92
C ILE A 52 -7.81 10.25 7.09
N GLY A 53 -8.20 11.47 7.49
CA GLY A 53 -7.81 12.69 6.78
C GLY A 53 -6.29 12.87 6.71
N LEU A 54 -5.60 12.56 7.81
CA LEU A 54 -4.15 12.61 7.87
C LEU A 54 -3.50 11.54 6.99
N LEU A 55 -4.04 10.32 6.96
CA LEU A 55 -3.54 9.21 6.17
C LEU A 55 -3.63 9.52 4.66
N VAL A 56 -4.76 10.07 4.21
CA VAL A 56 -4.95 10.50 2.81
C VAL A 56 -3.97 11.63 2.46
N SER A 57 -3.86 12.66 3.30
CA SER A 57 -2.95 13.78 3.05
C SER A 57 -1.47 13.35 3.03
N SER A 58 -1.10 12.41 3.90
CA SER A 58 0.28 11.90 3.99
C SER A 58 0.69 11.08 2.76
N ALA A 59 -0.26 10.40 2.11
CA ALA A 59 0.00 9.63 0.90
C ALA A 59 0.50 10.51 -0.26
N ASP A 60 -0.11 11.68 -0.46
CA ASP A 60 0.31 12.63 -1.49
C ASP A 60 1.73 13.15 -1.24
N PHE A 61 2.06 13.44 0.02
CA PHE A 61 3.41 13.82 0.43
C PHE A 61 4.44 12.73 0.21
N PHE A 62 4.08 11.50 0.56
CA PHE A 62 4.93 10.33 0.36
C PHE A 62 5.25 10.13 -1.12
N ILE A 63 4.25 10.20 -2.00
CA ILE A 63 4.43 10.06 -3.45
C ILE A 63 5.30 11.20 -4.01
N ALA A 64 5.03 12.45 -3.62
CA ALA A 64 5.82 13.60 -4.07
C ALA A 64 7.29 13.52 -3.62
N GLY A 65 7.52 13.10 -2.37
CA GLY A 65 8.86 12.87 -1.82
C GLY A 65 9.59 11.75 -2.56
N ALA A 66 8.91 10.62 -2.77
CA ALA A 66 9.46 9.48 -3.51
C ALA A 66 9.85 9.85 -4.95
N ARG A 67 9.00 10.60 -5.68
CA ARG A 67 9.31 11.09 -7.03
C ARG A 67 10.49 12.07 -7.05
N SER A 68 10.57 12.99 -6.10
CA SER A 68 11.70 13.92 -5.98
C SER A 68 13.03 13.18 -5.73
N LEU A 69 13.00 12.15 -4.89
CA LEU A 69 14.14 11.29 -4.63
C LEU A 69 14.53 10.49 -5.88
N ALA A 70 13.56 9.97 -6.63
CA ALA A 70 13.78 9.29 -7.92
C ALA A 70 14.59 10.15 -8.89
N LYS A 71 14.14 11.40 -9.09
CA LYS A 71 14.78 12.37 -9.99
C LYS A 71 16.22 12.65 -9.60
N ARG A 72 16.49 12.80 -8.30
CA ARG A 72 17.84 13.06 -7.78
C ARG A 72 18.75 11.83 -7.86
N ALA A 73 18.19 10.63 -7.71
CA ALA A 73 18.90 9.37 -7.82
C ALA A 73 19.11 8.90 -9.27
N GLY A 74 18.56 9.61 -10.27
CA GLY A 74 18.61 9.19 -11.67
C GLY A 74 17.78 7.93 -11.97
N VAL A 75 16.82 7.59 -11.09
CA VAL A 75 15.95 6.43 -11.22
C VAL A 75 14.64 6.87 -11.86
N ALA A 76 14.12 6.08 -12.80
CA ALA A 76 12.84 6.37 -13.46
C ALA A 76 11.67 6.43 -12.44
N GLU A 77 10.78 7.42 -12.57
CA GLU A 77 9.62 7.58 -11.67
C GLU A 77 8.74 6.32 -11.63
N VAL A 78 8.64 5.60 -12.75
CA VAL A 78 7.89 4.33 -12.86
C VAL A 78 8.46 3.26 -11.92
N VAL A 79 9.79 3.16 -11.80
CA VAL A 79 10.43 2.17 -10.93
C VAL A 79 10.10 2.45 -9.46
N ILE A 80 10.10 3.72 -9.05
CA ILE A 80 9.70 4.12 -7.70
C ILE A 80 8.20 3.87 -7.46
N GLY A 81 7.36 4.14 -8.47
CA GLY A 81 5.94 3.83 -8.46
C GLY A 81 5.65 2.34 -8.22
N LEU A 82 6.39 1.47 -8.91
CA LEU A 82 6.25 0.01 -8.82
C LEU A 82 6.88 -0.61 -7.56
N THR A 83 7.69 0.15 -6.81
CA THR A 83 8.43 -0.38 -5.65
C THR A 83 8.04 0.34 -4.37
N VAL A 84 8.58 1.54 -4.16
CA VAL A 84 8.41 2.32 -2.92
C VAL A 84 6.96 2.72 -2.72
N VAL A 85 6.28 3.17 -3.78
CA VAL A 85 4.87 3.58 -3.69
C VAL A 85 3.98 2.36 -3.45
N SER A 86 4.17 1.26 -4.20
CA SER A 86 3.41 0.02 -4.00
C SER A 86 3.59 -0.60 -2.61
N ILE A 87 4.80 -0.56 -2.05
CA ILE A 87 5.03 -0.98 -0.66
C ILE A 87 4.34 0.00 0.29
N GLY A 88 4.51 1.30 0.05
CA GLY A 88 3.95 2.37 0.88
C GLY A 88 2.43 2.33 1.02
N THR A 89 1.70 1.92 -0.02
CA THR A 89 0.24 1.77 0.03
C THR A 89 -0.23 0.58 0.88
N SER A 90 0.65 -0.38 1.19
CA SER A 90 0.32 -1.53 2.06
C SER A 90 0.85 -1.36 3.48
N LEU A 91 1.68 -0.33 3.72
CA LEU A 91 2.27 -0.10 5.05
C LEU A 91 1.21 0.18 6.12
N PRO A 92 0.18 1.02 5.90
CA PRO A 92 -0.83 1.26 6.93
C PRO A 92 -1.54 -0.02 7.37
N GLU A 93 -1.90 -0.88 6.42
CA GLU A 93 -2.58 -2.15 6.67
C GLU A 93 -1.67 -3.12 7.43
N ILE A 94 -0.39 -3.21 7.04
CA ILE A 94 0.62 -4.00 7.75
C ILE A 94 0.76 -3.49 9.18
N LEU A 95 0.83 -2.17 9.38
CA LEU A 95 0.98 -1.57 10.71
C LEU A 95 -0.23 -1.83 11.60
N VAL A 96 -1.45 -1.60 11.09
CA VAL A 96 -2.71 -1.84 11.83
C VAL A 96 -2.86 -3.31 12.20
N THR A 97 -2.60 -4.21 11.26
CA THR A 97 -2.73 -5.65 11.48
C THR A 97 -1.64 -6.16 12.42
N ALA A 98 -0.40 -5.67 12.30
CA ALA A 98 0.71 -6.05 13.17
C ALA A 98 0.56 -5.50 14.59
N SER A 99 0.08 -4.26 14.76
CA SER A 99 -0.19 -3.69 16.08
C SER A 99 -1.33 -4.42 16.75
N ALA A 100 -2.42 -4.69 16.02
CA ALA A 100 -3.52 -5.51 16.52
C ALA A 100 -3.01 -6.90 16.94
N ALA A 101 -2.22 -7.58 16.11
CA ALA A 101 -1.64 -8.88 16.41
C ALA A 101 -0.70 -8.88 17.62
N TYR A 102 0.07 -7.81 17.80
CA TYR A 102 0.98 -7.62 18.92
C TYR A 102 0.24 -7.40 20.24
N ASP A 103 -0.92 -6.72 20.21
CA ASP A 103 -1.72 -6.40 21.38
C ASP A 103 -2.67 -7.53 21.81
N ILE A 104 -2.86 -8.57 20.99
CA ILE A 104 -3.70 -9.76 21.29
C ILE A 104 -3.39 -10.39 22.66
N PRO A 105 -2.12 -10.62 23.08
CA PRO A 105 -1.81 -11.25 24.37
C PRO A 105 -2.30 -10.47 25.59
N THR A 106 -2.58 -9.17 25.43
CA THR A 106 -2.94 -8.24 26.51
C THR A 106 -4.40 -7.77 26.38
N SER A 107 -5.10 -8.13 25.30
CA SER A 107 -6.40 -7.56 24.94
C SER A 107 -7.48 -8.62 24.78
N THR A 108 -8.74 -8.19 24.87
CA THR A 108 -9.94 -9.01 24.62
C THR A 108 -9.94 -9.56 23.18
N GLY A 109 -10.63 -10.68 22.95
CA GLY A 109 -10.71 -11.34 21.63
C GLY A 109 -11.09 -10.42 20.45
N ASP A 110 -11.77 -9.32 20.73
CA ASP A 110 -12.17 -8.27 19.76
C ASP A 110 -10.99 -7.71 18.94
N VAL A 111 -9.77 -7.67 19.50
CA VAL A 111 -8.58 -7.17 18.78
C VAL A 111 -8.10 -8.17 17.72
N ALA A 112 -8.29 -9.47 17.96
CA ALA A 112 -7.99 -10.50 16.97
C ALA A 112 -8.97 -10.44 15.79
N ASP A 113 -10.26 -10.20 16.08
CA ASP A 113 -11.29 -10.03 15.04
C ASP A 113 -11.02 -8.79 14.18
N LEU A 114 -10.51 -7.70 14.77
CA LEU A 114 -10.07 -6.52 14.03
C LEU A 114 -8.91 -6.83 13.09
N ALA A 115 -7.90 -7.56 13.54
CA ALA A 115 -6.75 -7.94 12.71
C ALA A 115 -7.21 -8.78 11.50
N VAL A 116 -8.05 -9.79 11.73
CA VAL A 116 -8.59 -10.66 10.67
C VAL A 116 -9.49 -9.87 9.72
N GLY A 117 -10.38 -9.03 10.26
CA GLY A 117 -11.26 -8.17 9.48
C GLY A 117 -10.49 -7.17 8.60
N SER A 118 -9.37 -6.64 9.09
CA SER A 118 -8.49 -5.75 8.33
C SER A 118 -7.85 -6.45 7.12
N ILE A 119 -7.36 -7.69 7.31
CA ILE A 119 -6.76 -8.48 6.22
C ILE A 119 -7.79 -8.77 5.13
N PHE A 120 -8.93 -9.37 5.47
CA PHE A 120 -9.94 -9.72 4.47
C PHE A 120 -10.60 -8.48 3.85
N GLY A 121 -10.88 -7.46 4.66
CA GLY A 121 -11.48 -6.22 4.20
C GLY A 121 -10.61 -5.48 3.18
N SER A 122 -9.31 -5.34 3.45
CA SER A 122 -8.38 -4.67 2.53
C SER A 122 -8.26 -5.40 1.18
N VAL A 123 -8.17 -6.74 1.18
CA VAL A 123 -8.15 -7.54 -0.05
C VAL A 123 -9.43 -7.36 -0.85
N LEU A 124 -10.59 -7.42 -0.18
CA LEU A 124 -11.89 -7.21 -0.83
C LEU A 124 -12.00 -5.82 -1.44
N VAL A 125 -11.64 -4.76 -0.71
CA VAL A 125 -11.67 -3.38 -1.21
C VAL A 125 -10.72 -3.20 -2.41
N GLN A 126 -9.52 -3.78 -2.36
CA GLN A 126 -8.56 -3.68 -3.48
C GLN A 126 -9.07 -4.35 -4.75
N ILE A 127 -9.66 -5.54 -4.65
CA ILE A 127 -10.13 -6.31 -5.82
C ILE A 127 -11.47 -5.80 -6.34
N THR A 128 -12.40 -5.42 -5.46
CA THR A 128 -13.75 -5.05 -5.86
C THR A 128 -13.88 -3.57 -6.16
N LEU A 129 -13.47 -2.71 -5.23
CA LEU A 129 -13.66 -1.28 -5.34
C LEU A 129 -12.56 -0.63 -6.20
N ILE A 130 -11.30 -0.80 -5.81
CA ILE A 130 -10.18 -0.12 -6.49
C ILE A 130 -10.02 -0.67 -7.90
N LEU A 131 -9.79 -1.99 -8.04
CA LEU A 131 -9.63 -2.62 -9.34
C LEU A 131 -10.91 -2.49 -10.21
N GLY A 132 -12.10 -2.55 -9.61
CA GLY A 132 -13.36 -2.32 -10.31
C GLY A 132 -13.47 -0.91 -10.91
N ILE A 133 -13.14 0.13 -10.14
CA ILE A 133 -13.11 1.52 -10.63
C ILE A 133 -12.06 1.69 -11.72
N VAL A 134 -10.87 1.08 -11.56
CA VAL A 134 -9.80 1.17 -12.56
C VAL A 134 -10.24 0.48 -13.85
N ALA A 135 -10.78 -0.73 -13.78
CA ALA A 135 -11.26 -1.48 -14.94
C ALA A 135 -12.42 -0.77 -15.67
N PHE A 136 -13.28 -0.08 -14.92
CA PHE A 136 -14.35 0.74 -15.48
C PHE A 136 -13.82 1.98 -16.21
N THR A 137 -12.79 2.62 -15.64
CA THR A 137 -12.24 3.89 -16.18
C THR A 137 -11.23 3.67 -17.30
N ARG A 138 -10.44 2.60 -17.23
CA ARG A 138 -9.38 2.25 -18.20
C ARG A 138 -9.38 0.75 -18.46
N PRO A 139 -9.38 0.30 -19.73
CA PRO A 139 -9.29 -1.11 -20.03
C PRO A 139 -7.92 -1.65 -19.59
N ILE A 140 -7.92 -2.46 -18.52
CA ILE A 140 -6.73 -3.13 -18.02
C ILE A 140 -6.52 -4.38 -18.88
N ARG A 141 -5.37 -4.47 -19.55
CA ARG A 141 -4.95 -5.72 -20.21
C ARG A 141 -4.22 -6.56 -19.18
N VAL A 142 -4.84 -7.64 -18.74
CA VAL A 142 -4.23 -8.62 -17.83
C VAL A 142 -3.97 -9.90 -18.63
N GLY A 143 -2.72 -10.35 -18.65
CA GLY A 143 -2.37 -11.63 -19.25
C GLY A 143 -3.02 -12.80 -18.49
N PRO A 144 -3.58 -13.80 -19.18
CA PRO A 144 -4.23 -14.94 -18.52
C PRO A 144 -3.25 -15.73 -17.63
N GLU A 145 -1.97 -15.82 -18.00
CA GLU A 145 -0.92 -16.41 -17.16
C GLU A 145 -0.72 -15.65 -15.84
N TRP A 146 -0.80 -14.32 -15.86
CA TRP A 146 -0.67 -13.48 -14.66
C TRP A 146 -1.82 -13.75 -13.69
N LEU A 147 -3.05 -13.78 -14.19
CA LEU A 147 -4.22 -14.06 -13.36
C LEU A 147 -4.20 -15.50 -12.81
N ARG A 148 -3.79 -16.47 -13.62
CA ARG A 148 -3.71 -17.88 -13.21
C ARG A 148 -2.61 -18.11 -12.18
N ARG A 149 -1.48 -17.41 -12.27
CA ARG A 149 -0.37 -17.57 -11.33
C ARG A 149 -0.57 -16.76 -10.07
N ASP A 150 -0.68 -15.44 -10.22
CA ASP A 150 -0.63 -14.50 -9.09
C ASP A 150 -2.01 -14.40 -8.44
N GLY A 151 -3.06 -14.39 -9.26
CA GLY A 151 -4.45 -14.38 -8.79
C GLY A 151 -4.84 -15.66 -8.05
N MET A 152 -4.54 -16.85 -8.61
CA MET A 152 -4.86 -18.11 -7.92
C MET A 152 -4.02 -18.29 -6.65
N LEU A 153 -2.75 -17.87 -6.64
CA LEU A 153 -1.93 -17.94 -5.44
C LEU A 153 -2.47 -17.03 -4.34
N MET A 154 -2.82 -15.78 -4.66
CA MET A 154 -3.43 -14.85 -3.72
C MET A 154 -4.78 -15.37 -3.18
N LEU A 155 -5.61 -15.96 -4.04
CA LEU A 155 -6.87 -16.57 -3.64
C LEU A 155 -6.62 -17.78 -2.72
N SER A 156 -5.68 -18.65 -3.09
CA SER A 156 -5.34 -19.84 -2.29
C SER A 156 -4.80 -19.46 -0.91
N ALA A 157 -3.99 -18.40 -0.80
CA ALA A 157 -3.49 -17.89 0.47
C ALA A 157 -4.62 -17.35 1.36
N ASN A 158 -5.57 -16.59 0.78
CA ASN A 158 -6.75 -16.11 1.52
C ASN A 158 -7.65 -17.27 1.99
N VAL A 159 -7.89 -18.26 1.14
CA VAL A 159 -8.67 -19.46 1.49
C VAL A 159 -7.96 -20.27 2.57
N LEU A 160 -6.66 -20.48 2.45
CA LEU A 160 -5.85 -21.18 3.45
C LEU A 160 -5.90 -20.47 4.80
N LEU A 161 -5.72 -19.14 4.81
CA LEU A 161 -5.86 -18.33 6.02
C LEU A 161 -7.26 -18.48 6.64
N GLY A 162 -8.31 -18.43 5.82
CA GLY A 162 -9.68 -18.64 6.27
C GLY A 162 -9.92 -20.04 6.86
N ILE A 163 -9.35 -21.08 6.25
CA ILE A 163 -9.44 -22.45 6.76
C ILE A 163 -8.70 -22.59 8.10
N LEU A 164 -7.52 -22.00 8.24
CA LEU A 164 -6.74 -22.04 9.48
C LEU A 164 -7.51 -21.36 10.62
N ILE A 165 -8.13 -20.21 10.35
CA ILE A 165 -8.96 -19.49 11.32
C ILE A 165 -10.25 -20.24 11.65
N TRP A 166 -10.84 -20.96 10.68
CA TRP A 166 -12.07 -21.70 10.93
C TRP A 166 -11.84 -23.04 11.65
N THR A 167 -10.70 -23.69 11.39
CA THR A 167 -10.37 -25.01 11.95
C THR A 167 -9.75 -24.90 13.33
N GLY A 168 -8.92 -23.87 13.57
CA GLY A 168 -8.33 -23.57 14.87
C GLY A 168 -9.10 -22.43 15.55
N THR A 169 -9.42 -22.57 16.83
CA THR A 169 -10.04 -21.47 17.62
C THR A 169 -9.12 -20.24 17.74
N THR A 170 -7.82 -20.38 17.45
CA THR A 170 -6.83 -19.30 17.42
C THR A 170 -5.75 -19.61 16.38
N LEU A 171 -5.18 -18.56 15.76
CA LEU A 171 -4.05 -18.70 14.84
C LEU A 171 -2.75 -18.86 15.63
N SER A 172 -2.13 -20.04 15.54
CA SER A 172 -0.89 -20.34 16.25
C SER A 172 0.33 -19.69 15.60
N ARG A 173 1.40 -19.48 16.38
CA ARG A 173 2.70 -19.00 15.86
C ARG A 173 3.28 -19.92 14.78
N VAL A 174 2.97 -21.21 14.84
CA VAL A 174 3.45 -22.21 13.86
C VAL A 174 2.74 -22.02 12.52
N GLU A 175 1.42 -21.83 12.53
CA GLU A 175 0.62 -21.56 11.32
C GLU A 175 1.00 -20.21 10.71
N GLY A 176 1.19 -19.18 11.53
CA GLY A 176 1.71 -17.88 11.07
C GLY A 176 3.11 -18.00 10.45
N GLY A 177 4.01 -18.76 11.09
CA GLY A 177 5.33 -19.05 10.57
C GLY A 177 5.30 -19.78 9.22
N PHE A 178 4.36 -20.73 9.04
CA PHE A 178 4.14 -21.41 7.77
C PHE A 178 3.68 -20.45 6.67
N LEU A 179 2.73 -19.55 6.96
CA LEU A 179 2.25 -18.54 6.01
C LEU A 179 3.36 -17.57 5.58
N VAL A 180 4.17 -17.11 6.53
CA VAL A 180 5.34 -16.26 6.23
C VAL A 180 6.35 -17.01 5.37
N LEU A 181 6.63 -18.28 5.68
CA LEU A 181 7.58 -19.08 4.92
C LEU A 181 7.07 -19.34 3.49
N ALA A 182 5.77 -19.60 3.32
CA ALA A 182 5.13 -19.72 2.01
C ALA A 182 5.25 -18.40 1.20
N TYR A 183 5.04 -17.26 1.84
CA TYR A 183 5.22 -15.94 1.22
C TYR A 183 6.68 -15.70 0.79
N VAL A 184 7.65 -15.96 1.67
CA VAL A 184 9.08 -15.79 1.36
C VAL A 184 9.50 -16.73 0.23
N TRP A 185 9.05 -17.98 0.26
CA TRP A 185 9.31 -18.94 -0.81
C TRP A 185 8.76 -18.44 -2.15
N TYR A 186 7.54 -17.93 -2.17
CA TYR A 186 6.92 -17.38 -3.37
C TYR A 186 7.68 -16.16 -3.91
N VAL A 187 8.07 -15.22 -3.04
CA VAL A 187 8.88 -14.05 -3.44
C VAL A 187 10.23 -14.48 -4.03
N VAL A 188 10.91 -15.45 -3.39
CA VAL A 188 12.18 -15.99 -3.91
C VAL A 188 11.97 -16.67 -5.26
N TRP A 189 10.91 -17.44 -5.41
CA TRP A 189 10.55 -18.09 -6.68
C TRP A 189 10.30 -17.04 -7.78
N LEU A 190 9.53 -15.99 -7.48
CA LEU A 190 9.24 -14.88 -8.40
C LEU A 190 10.53 -14.16 -8.84
N VAL A 191 11.41 -13.83 -7.89
CA VAL A 191 12.67 -13.13 -8.18
C VAL A 191 13.62 -13.99 -9.04
N ARG A 192 13.60 -15.31 -8.85
CA ARG A 192 14.38 -16.26 -9.67
C ARG A 192 13.85 -16.37 -11.10
N HIS A 193 12.53 -16.43 -11.26
CA HIS A 193 11.88 -16.58 -12.58
C HIS A 193 11.58 -15.24 -13.26
N ARG A 194 12.00 -14.10 -12.67
CA ARG A 194 11.69 -12.75 -13.19
C ARG A 194 11.98 -12.56 -14.68
N LYS A 195 13.03 -13.20 -15.21
CA LYS A 195 13.45 -13.04 -16.62
C LYS A 195 12.47 -13.72 -17.57
N GLU A 196 12.04 -14.95 -17.24
CA GLU A 196 11.03 -15.70 -18.00
C GLU A 196 9.69 -14.96 -17.94
N ILE A 197 9.32 -14.43 -16.77
CA ILE A 197 8.07 -13.67 -16.58
C ILE A 197 8.08 -12.36 -17.38
N GLN A 198 9.21 -11.65 -17.44
CA GLN A 198 9.37 -10.45 -18.26
C GLN A 198 9.31 -10.78 -19.76
N GLU A 199 9.91 -11.90 -20.16
CA GLU A 199 9.88 -12.36 -21.54
C GLU A 199 8.46 -12.75 -21.99
N ASP A 200 7.71 -13.47 -21.15
CA ASP A 200 6.30 -13.78 -21.39
C ASP A 200 5.43 -12.52 -21.46
N ALA A 201 5.62 -11.56 -20.55
CA ALA A 201 4.89 -10.29 -20.56
C ALA A 201 5.18 -9.46 -21.81
N ARG A 202 6.44 -9.44 -22.27
CA ARG A 202 6.85 -8.78 -23.51
C ARG A 202 6.24 -9.48 -24.74
N ASN A 203 6.25 -10.81 -24.78
CA ASN A 203 5.68 -11.59 -25.87
C ASN A 203 4.15 -11.42 -25.98
N GLN A 204 3.47 -11.14 -24.86
CA GLN A 204 2.05 -10.82 -24.79
C GLN A 204 1.73 -9.33 -25.06
N GLY A 205 2.73 -8.49 -25.30
CA GLY A 205 2.55 -7.05 -25.54
C GLY A 205 2.03 -6.27 -24.31
N LEU A 206 2.33 -6.77 -23.10
CA LEU A 206 1.93 -6.17 -21.83
C LEU A 206 2.98 -5.19 -21.28
N GLU A 207 4.23 -5.30 -21.71
CA GLU A 207 5.29 -4.31 -21.46
C GLU A 207 5.48 -3.36 -22.66
N PRO A 208 5.68 -2.04 -22.43
CA PRO A 208 6.11 -1.13 -23.50
C PRO A 208 7.49 -1.52 -24.01
N GLN A 209 7.71 -1.53 -25.33
CA GLN A 209 9.03 -1.76 -25.88
C GLN A 209 10.01 -0.70 -25.35
N ALA A 210 11.23 -1.09 -24.98
CA ALA A 210 12.21 -0.18 -24.38
C ALA A 210 12.44 1.11 -25.20
N GLY A 211 12.26 1.06 -26.53
CA GLY A 211 12.33 2.24 -27.41
C GLY A 211 11.07 3.12 -27.45
N GLU A 212 9.90 2.58 -27.13
CA GLU A 212 8.61 3.30 -27.12
C GLU A 212 8.39 4.05 -25.78
N SER A 213 8.94 3.49 -24.69
CA SER A 213 9.00 4.15 -23.38
C SER A 213 9.90 5.38 -23.33
N MET A 214 10.73 5.63 -24.36
CA MET A 214 11.54 6.86 -24.46
C MET A 214 10.87 7.92 -25.35
N SER A 215 10.04 7.53 -26.32
CA SER A 215 9.37 8.47 -27.22
C SER A 215 8.11 9.07 -26.59
N LEU A 216 7.37 8.30 -25.79
CA LEU A 216 6.12 8.72 -25.13
C LEU A 216 6.28 9.81 -24.06
N TRP A 217 7.50 10.10 -23.61
CA TRP A 217 7.78 11.15 -22.60
C TRP A 217 8.60 12.32 -23.16
N SER A 218 8.87 12.32 -24.47
CA SER A 218 9.55 13.41 -25.17
C SER A 218 8.60 14.47 -25.75
N THR A 219 7.29 14.33 -25.49
CA THR A 219 6.21 15.27 -25.84
C THR A 219 5.43 15.62 -24.59
#